data_AF-A0AAV0UIB8-F1
#
_entry.id   AF-A0AAV0UIB8-F1
#
_cell.length_a   1.000
_cell.length_b   1.000
_cell.length_c   1.000
_cell.angle_alpha   90.00
_cell.angle_beta   90.00
_cell.angle_gamma   90.00
#
_symmetry.space_group_name_H-M   'P 1'
#
loop_
_entity.id
_entity.type
_entity.pdbx_description
1 polymer ?
#
loop_
_entity_poly.entity_id
_entity_poly.type
_entity_poly.pdbx_seq_one_letter_code
_entity_poly.pdbx_strand_id
1 'polypeptide(L)'
;MNEKVPQVFASVEQTLAAVEEHLVVLSTTSLEDFMAPLSYLERAKVQVSLAYTINALLFVFLKTQGVSSSDIRQMHVKQELERVQSFIKKIKEAEELTKGPKLLLDKDASKRFIHNALSADQVYVDALKAEKKSEVVDEAQVQTTSKGKRGASVSKGKKNKRQREQ
;
A
#
# COMPACT_ATOMS: atom_id res chain seq x y z
N MET A 1 -23.94 -34.54 23.69
CA MET A 1 -23.94 -34.22 22.25
C MET A 1 -23.53 -32.76 22.09
N ASN A 2 -22.65 -32.46 21.14
CA ASN A 2 -21.93 -31.20 21.06
C ASN A 2 -22.85 -30.11 20.45
N GLU A 3 -23.46 -29.25 21.27
CA GLU A 3 -24.43 -28.20 20.83
C GLU A 3 -23.91 -27.26 19.72
N LYS A 4 -22.58 -27.19 19.54
CA LYS A 4 -21.94 -26.37 18.51
C LYS A 4 -22.12 -26.91 17.08
N VAL A 5 -22.36 -28.21 16.93
CA VAL A 5 -22.46 -28.87 15.62
C VAL A 5 -23.63 -28.34 14.78
N PRO A 6 -24.88 -28.27 15.28
CA PRO A 6 -26.00 -27.72 14.51
C PRO A 6 -25.79 -26.24 14.14
N GLN A 7 -25.13 -25.45 15.00
CA GLN A 7 -24.84 -24.04 14.72
C GLN A 7 -23.85 -23.85 13.56
N VAL A 8 -22.84 -24.73 13.45
CA VAL A 8 -21.88 -24.72 12.33
C VAL A 8 -22.58 -25.08 11.02
N PHE A 9 -23.48 -26.07 11.02
CA PHE A 9 -24.25 -26.43 9.83
C PHE A 9 -25.14 -25.29 9.35
N ALA A 10 -25.91 -24.67 10.26
CA ALA A 10 -26.73 -23.51 9.92
C ALA A 10 -25.91 -22.35 9.33
N SER A 11 -24.70 -22.11 9.88
CA SER A 11 -23.80 -21.10 9.33
C SER A 11 -23.31 -21.45 7.92
N VAL A 12 -22.98 -22.72 7.65
CA VAL A 12 -22.54 -23.16 6.32
C VAL A 12 -23.68 -23.03 5.32
N GLU A 13 -24.89 -23.47 5.67
CA GLU A 13 -26.09 -23.34 4.82
C GLU A 13 -26.37 -21.87 4.47
N GLN A 14 -26.32 -20.97 5.46
CA GLN A 14 -26.51 -19.54 5.22
C GLN A 14 -25.43 -18.96 4.29
N THR A 15 -24.16 -19.36 4.47
CA THR A 15 -23.08 -18.89 3.58
C THR A 15 -23.22 -19.43 2.17
N LEU A 16 -23.68 -20.68 2.01
CA LEU A 16 -23.89 -21.28 0.71
C LEU A 16 -25.05 -20.62 -0.04
N ALA A 17 -26.16 -20.32 0.66
CA ALA A 17 -27.28 -19.58 0.11
C ALA A 17 -26.87 -18.19 -0.40
N ALA A 18 -25.98 -17.49 0.33
CA ALA A 18 -25.45 -16.20 -0.12
C ALA A 18 -24.58 -16.35 -1.39
N VAL A 19 -23.75 -17.40 -1.48
CA VAL A 19 -22.99 -17.67 -2.70
C VAL A 19 -23.92 -17.97 -3.88
N GLU A 20 -24.97 -18.78 -3.67
CA GLU A 20 -25.96 -19.08 -4.70
C GLU A 20 -26.63 -17.81 -5.22
N GLU A 21 -27.05 -16.90 -4.35
CA GLU A 21 -27.64 -15.60 -4.71
C GLU A 21 -26.71 -14.79 -5.65
N HIS A 22 -25.42 -14.71 -5.32
CA HIS A 22 -24.44 -14.02 -6.16
C HIS A 22 -24.21 -14.70 -7.52
N LEU A 23 -24.38 -16.03 -7.59
CA LEU A 23 -24.19 -16.79 -8.82
C LEU A 23 -25.44 -16.82 -9.73
N VAL A 24 -26.62 -16.40 -9.24
CA VAL A 24 -27.85 -16.33 -10.04
C VAL A 24 -27.67 -15.49 -11.31
N VAL A 25 -26.92 -14.38 -11.24
CA VAL A 25 -26.68 -13.51 -12.40
C VAL A 25 -26.00 -14.25 -13.56
N LEU A 26 -25.16 -15.24 -13.25
CA LEU A 26 -24.45 -16.05 -14.23
C LEU A 26 -25.27 -17.24 -14.74
N SER A 27 -26.39 -17.59 -14.08
CA SER A 27 -27.30 -18.63 -14.56
C SER A 27 -28.41 -18.09 -15.46
N THR A 28 -28.76 -16.80 -15.32
CA THR A 28 -29.79 -16.14 -16.14
C THR A 28 -29.25 -15.57 -17.46
N THR A 29 -27.97 -15.20 -17.49
CA THR A 29 -27.33 -14.50 -18.61
C THR A 29 -26.11 -15.30 -19.07
N SER A 30 -25.84 -15.33 -20.37
CA SER A 30 -24.62 -15.97 -20.87
C SER A 30 -23.38 -15.21 -20.35
N LEU A 31 -22.30 -15.94 -20.09
CA LEU A 31 -21.05 -15.31 -19.62
C LEU A 31 -20.51 -14.30 -20.65
N GLU A 32 -20.70 -14.58 -21.94
CA GLU A 32 -20.27 -13.73 -23.04
C GLU A 32 -21.03 -12.40 -23.05
N ASP A 33 -22.36 -12.44 -22.89
CA ASP A 33 -23.20 -11.25 -22.82
C ASP A 33 -22.91 -10.43 -21.55
N PHE A 34 -22.68 -11.11 -20.42
CA PHE A 34 -22.30 -10.46 -19.17
C PHE A 34 -20.96 -9.75 -19.27
N MET A 35 -20.00 -10.33 -19.99
CA MET A 35 -18.65 -9.76 -20.16
C MET A 35 -18.55 -8.75 -21.29
N ALA A 36 -19.45 -8.77 -22.27
CA ALA A 36 -19.43 -7.87 -23.43
C ALA A 36 -19.33 -6.36 -23.08
N PRO A 37 -20.07 -5.82 -22.10
CA PRO A 37 -19.98 -4.40 -21.77
C PRO A 37 -18.77 -4.02 -20.89
N LEU A 38 -18.05 -5.00 -20.32
CA LEU A 38 -16.95 -4.73 -19.38
C LEU A 38 -15.65 -4.35 -20.09
N SER A 39 -14.86 -3.49 -19.44
CA SER A 39 -13.49 -3.21 -19.87
C SER A 39 -12.60 -4.46 -19.78
N TYR A 40 -11.49 -4.51 -20.53
CA TYR A 40 -10.57 -5.65 -20.51
C TYR A 40 -10.07 -6.01 -19.10
N LEU A 41 -9.86 -5.01 -18.26
CA LEU A 41 -9.43 -5.21 -16.88
C LEU A 41 -10.55 -5.81 -16.02
N GLU A 42 -11.77 -5.31 -16.13
CA GLU A 42 -12.93 -5.84 -15.41
C GLU A 42 -13.24 -7.27 -15.86
N ARG A 43 -13.14 -7.56 -17.16
CA ARG A 43 -13.25 -8.93 -17.69
C ARG A 43 -12.24 -9.88 -17.05
N ALA A 44 -10.98 -9.45 -16.92
CA ALA A 44 -9.95 -10.26 -16.25
C ALA A 44 -10.29 -10.52 -14.78
N LYS A 45 -10.80 -9.51 -14.06
CA LYS A 45 -11.28 -9.68 -12.67
C LYS A 45 -12.39 -10.71 -12.57
N VAL A 46 -13.39 -10.61 -13.44
CA VAL A 46 -14.52 -11.55 -13.46
C VAL A 46 -14.02 -12.97 -13.72
N GLN A 47 -13.21 -13.20 -14.75
CA GLN A 47 -12.70 -14.55 -15.05
C GLN A 47 -11.84 -15.12 -13.93
N VAL A 48 -10.93 -14.33 -13.34
CA VAL A 48 -10.10 -14.79 -12.22
C VAL A 48 -10.93 -15.06 -10.97
N SER A 49 -11.96 -14.23 -10.70
CA SER A 49 -12.88 -14.46 -9.59
C SER A 49 -13.69 -15.74 -9.79
N LEU A 50 -14.19 -16.01 -11.00
CA LEU A 50 -14.92 -17.23 -11.32
C LEU A 50 -14.03 -18.48 -11.16
N ALA A 51 -12.80 -18.42 -11.66
CA ALA A 51 -11.82 -19.49 -11.47
C ALA A 51 -11.49 -19.74 -9.99
N TYR A 52 -11.39 -18.67 -9.18
CA TYR A 52 -11.23 -18.80 -7.73
C TYR A 52 -12.43 -19.49 -7.10
N THR A 53 -13.65 -19.06 -7.41
CA THR A 53 -14.89 -19.59 -6.86
C THR A 53 -15.05 -21.08 -7.16
N ILE A 54 -14.79 -21.52 -8.40
CA ILE A 54 -14.88 -22.94 -8.79
C ILE A 54 -13.88 -23.79 -7.97
N ASN A 55 -12.63 -23.35 -7.89
CA ASN A 55 -11.59 -24.07 -7.13
C ASN A 55 -11.88 -24.08 -5.62
N ALA A 56 -12.41 -22.98 -5.08
CA ALA A 56 -12.79 -22.87 -3.68
C ALA A 56 -13.99 -23.78 -3.34
N LEU A 57 -15.02 -23.82 -4.18
CA LEU A 57 -16.17 -24.72 -4.02
C LEU A 57 -15.74 -26.18 -4.12
N LEU A 58 -14.84 -26.51 -5.06
CA LEU A 58 -14.26 -27.84 -5.15
C LEU A 58 -13.48 -28.21 -3.88
N PHE A 59 -12.72 -27.26 -3.32
CA PHE A 59 -12.02 -27.48 -2.05
C PHE A 59 -12.99 -27.76 -0.90
N VAL A 60 -14.08 -26.99 -0.79
CA VAL A 60 -15.14 -27.19 0.22
C VAL A 60 -15.80 -28.55 0.01
N PHE A 61 -16.11 -28.95 -1.22
CA PHE A 61 -16.66 -30.26 -1.54
C PHE A 61 -15.73 -31.40 -1.11
N LEU A 62 -14.43 -31.32 -1.39
CA LEU A 62 -13.48 -32.35 -0.94
C LEU A 62 -13.41 -32.43 0.59
N LYS A 63 -13.57 -31.31 1.30
CA LYS A 63 -13.64 -31.27 2.76
C LYS A 63 -14.90 -31.97 3.29
N THR A 64 -16.06 -31.78 2.65
CA THR A 64 -17.31 -32.41 3.09
C THR A 64 -17.33 -33.91 2.85
N GLN A 65 -16.64 -34.39 1.81
CA GLN A 65 -16.47 -35.82 1.54
C GLN A 65 -15.49 -36.53 2.49
N GLY A 66 -14.95 -35.84 3.50
CA GLY A 66 -14.03 -36.43 4.48
C GLY A 66 -12.66 -36.78 3.90
N VAL A 67 -12.29 -36.21 2.74
CA VAL A 67 -10.97 -36.42 2.15
C VAL A 67 -9.91 -35.87 3.10
N SER A 68 -8.85 -36.66 3.34
CA SER A 68 -7.78 -36.26 4.24
C SER A 68 -6.91 -35.16 3.64
N SER A 69 -6.27 -34.36 4.49
CA SER A 69 -5.38 -33.26 4.09
C SER A 69 -4.17 -33.70 3.25
N SER A 70 -3.87 -35.00 3.25
CA SER A 70 -2.74 -35.61 2.54
C SER A 70 -3.16 -36.23 1.21
N ASP A 71 -4.44 -36.19 0.83
CA ASP A 71 -4.90 -36.68 -0.47
C ASP A 71 -4.36 -35.76 -1.59
N ILE A 72 -3.88 -36.40 -2.65
CA ILE A 72 -3.40 -35.78 -3.89
C ILE A 72 -4.43 -34.79 -4.44
N ARG A 73 -5.73 -35.11 -4.33
CA ARG A 73 -6.84 -34.25 -4.77
C ARG A 73 -6.85 -32.89 -4.07
N GLN A 74 -6.64 -32.85 -2.75
CA GLN A 74 -6.60 -31.58 -2.01
C GLN A 74 -5.33 -30.79 -2.31
N MET A 75 -4.20 -31.47 -2.50
CA MET A 75 -2.95 -30.82 -2.88
C MET A 75 -3.07 -30.10 -4.23
N HIS A 76 -3.66 -30.75 -5.24
CA HIS A 76 -3.89 -30.11 -6.54
C HIS A 76 -4.81 -28.89 -6.46
N VAL A 77 -5.89 -28.97 -5.70
CA VAL A 77 -6.78 -27.81 -5.51
C VAL A 77 -6.06 -26.65 -4.82
N LYS A 78 -5.17 -26.92 -3.84
CA LYS A 78 -4.34 -25.88 -3.23
C LYS A 78 -3.38 -25.24 -4.24
N GLN A 79 -2.75 -26.03 -5.10
CA GLN A 79 -1.88 -25.51 -6.16
C GLN A 79 -2.66 -24.62 -7.13
N GLU A 80 -3.89 -25.01 -7.49
CA GLU A 80 -4.76 -24.17 -8.33
C GLU A 80 -5.15 -22.86 -7.64
N LEU A 81 -5.42 -22.88 -6.33
CA LEU A 81 -5.68 -21.66 -5.57
C LEU A 81 -4.45 -20.74 -5.52
N GLU A 82 -3.25 -21.27 -5.34
CA GLU A 82 -1.99 -20.50 -5.41
C GLU A 82 -1.77 -19.90 -6.80
N ARG A 83 -2.05 -20.68 -7.86
CA ARG A 83 -2.00 -20.21 -9.24
C ARG A 83 -2.95 -19.04 -9.46
N VAL A 84 -4.20 -19.15 -9.01
CA VAL A 84 -5.21 -18.08 -9.10
C VAL A 84 -4.79 -16.83 -8.31
N GLN A 85 -4.22 -16.99 -7.11
CA GLN A 85 -3.68 -15.88 -6.34
C GLN A 85 -2.57 -15.12 -7.08
N SER A 86 -1.72 -15.82 -7.84
CA SER A 86 -0.72 -15.18 -8.68
C SER A 86 -1.35 -14.29 -9.77
N PHE A 87 -2.47 -14.69 -10.35
CA PHE A 87 -3.20 -13.88 -11.33
C PHE A 87 -3.87 -12.67 -10.68
N ILE A 88 -4.41 -12.80 -9.46
CA ILE A 88 -4.93 -11.65 -8.70
C ILE A 88 -3.83 -10.61 -8.47
N LYS A 89 -2.61 -11.03 -8.13
CA LYS A 89 -1.47 -10.12 -7.97
C LYS A 89 -1.14 -9.38 -9.28
N LYS A 90 -1.07 -10.11 -10.40
CA LYS A 90 -0.83 -9.50 -11.73
C LYS A 90 -1.90 -8.48 -12.11
N ILE A 91 -3.17 -8.75 -11.81
CA ILE A 91 -4.25 -7.79 -12.06
C ILE A 91 -4.08 -6.53 -11.21
N LYS A 92 -3.72 -6.68 -9.92
CA LYS A 92 -3.45 -5.54 -9.03
C LYS A 92 -2.27 -4.71 -9.50
N GLU A 93 -1.19 -5.35 -9.93
CA GLU A 93 -0.04 -4.66 -10.52
C GLU A 93 -0.47 -3.89 -11.77
N ALA A 94 -1.22 -4.52 -12.69
CA ALA A 94 -1.75 -3.86 -13.88
C ALA A 94 -2.66 -2.66 -13.54
N GLU A 95 -3.47 -2.75 -12.48
CA GLU A 95 -4.27 -1.64 -11.95
C GLU A 95 -3.45 -0.49 -11.39
N GLU A 96 -2.31 -0.78 -10.78
CA GLU A 96 -1.41 0.25 -10.26
C GLU A 96 -0.67 0.95 -11.40
N LEU A 97 -0.27 0.20 -12.43
CA LEU A 97 0.32 0.77 -13.64
C LEU A 97 -0.66 1.69 -14.37
N THR A 98 -1.95 1.34 -14.47
CA THR A 98 -2.96 2.17 -15.15
C THR A 98 -3.29 3.46 -14.39
N LYS A 99 -3.07 3.51 -13.08
CA LYS A 99 -3.19 4.74 -12.27
C LYS A 99 -2.06 5.75 -12.55
N GLY A 100 -1.07 5.36 -13.34
CA GLY A 100 0.08 6.18 -13.71
C GLY A 100 1.09 6.33 -12.56
N PRO A 101 2.29 6.86 -12.85
CA PRO A 101 3.23 7.24 -11.81
C PRO A 101 2.53 8.19 -10.84
N LYS A 102 2.62 7.93 -9.54
CA LYS A 102 2.28 8.96 -8.55
C LYS A 102 3.22 10.13 -8.80
N LEU A 103 2.73 11.19 -9.44
CA LEU A 103 3.46 12.44 -9.63
C LEU A 103 3.64 13.08 -8.25
N LEU A 104 4.60 12.56 -7.50
CA LEU A 104 5.07 13.18 -6.28
C LEU A 104 5.88 14.40 -6.69
N LEU A 105 5.27 15.57 -6.56
CA LEU A 105 5.96 16.83 -6.76
C LEU A 105 7.04 16.95 -5.69
N ASP A 106 8.31 16.89 -6.10
CA ASP A 106 9.44 17.16 -5.22
C ASP A 106 9.46 18.68 -4.94
N LYS A 107 8.94 19.04 -3.76
CA LYS A 107 8.84 20.43 -3.30
C LYS A 107 10.23 21.05 -3.13
N ASP A 108 11.23 20.28 -2.74
CA ASP A 108 12.58 20.78 -2.52
C ASP A 108 13.30 21.00 -3.86
N ALA A 109 13.13 20.11 -4.83
CA ALA A 109 13.60 20.35 -6.19
C ALA A 109 12.90 21.57 -6.82
N SER A 110 11.59 21.69 -6.65
CA SER A 110 10.81 22.84 -7.14
C SER A 110 11.30 24.16 -6.54
N LYS A 111 11.56 24.18 -5.23
CA LYS A 111 12.21 25.32 -4.57
C LYS A 111 13.56 25.63 -5.20
N ARG A 112 14.44 24.65 -5.38
CA ARG A 112 15.76 24.86 -6.01
C ARG A 112 15.65 25.44 -7.42
N PHE A 113 14.69 24.98 -8.24
CA PHE A 113 14.45 25.55 -9.56
C PHE A 113 14.00 27.01 -9.48
N ILE A 114 13.07 27.33 -8.57
CA ILE A 114 12.61 28.71 -8.34
C ILE A 114 13.77 29.58 -7.82
N HIS A 115 14.53 29.11 -6.83
CA HIS A 115 15.68 29.83 -6.29
C HIS A 115 16.73 30.11 -7.36
N ASN A 116 17.00 29.15 -8.25
CA ASN A 116 17.99 29.32 -9.30
C ASN A 116 17.50 30.18 -10.46
N ALA A 117 16.19 30.20 -10.74
CA ALA A 117 15.61 31.09 -11.74
C ALA A 117 15.57 32.55 -11.25
N LEU A 118 15.38 32.76 -9.94
CA LEU A 118 15.30 34.08 -9.31
C LEU A 118 16.63 34.60 -8.76
N SER A 119 17.69 33.78 -8.70
CA SER A 119 19.00 34.17 -8.15
C SER A 119 19.74 35.23 -8.98
N ALA A 120 19.31 35.46 -10.23
CA ALA A 120 19.79 36.58 -11.05
C ALA A 120 19.14 37.92 -10.68
N ASP A 121 18.03 37.91 -9.92
CA ASP A 121 17.33 39.10 -9.44
C ASP A 121 17.82 39.49 -8.04
N GLN A 122 18.32 40.72 -7.89
CA GLN A 122 18.89 41.19 -6.62
C GLN A 122 17.85 41.27 -5.50
N VAL A 123 16.59 41.53 -5.86
CA VAL A 123 15.46 41.58 -4.91
C VAL A 123 15.28 40.23 -4.20
N TYR A 124 15.55 39.14 -4.90
CA TYR A 124 15.42 37.79 -4.36
C TYR A 124 16.55 37.44 -3.38
N VAL A 125 17.77 37.82 -3.71
CA VAL A 125 18.95 37.58 -2.86
C VAL A 125 18.80 38.32 -1.51
N ASP A 126 18.19 39.49 -1.51
CA ASP A 126 17.95 40.27 -0.30
C ASP A 126 16.75 39.74 0.52
N ALA A 127 15.71 39.24 -0.14
CA ALA A 127 14.61 38.54 0.53
C ALA A 127 15.07 37.27 1.28
N LEU A 128 15.95 36.46 0.67
CA LEU A 128 16.51 35.27 1.34
C LEU A 128 17.40 35.60 2.54
N LYS A 129 18.15 36.71 2.47
CA LYS A 129 18.93 37.19 3.62
C LYS A 129 18.03 37.71 4.73
N ALA A 130 16.88 38.29 4.39
CA ALA A 130 15.89 38.73 5.37
C ALA A 130 15.22 37.54 6.08
N GLU A 131 14.80 36.50 5.34
CA GLU A 131 14.22 35.28 5.93
C GLU A 131 15.21 34.54 6.83
N LYS A 132 16.47 34.38 6.40
CA LYS A 132 17.52 33.79 7.24
C LYS A 132 17.84 34.62 8.48
N LYS A 133 17.68 35.95 8.41
CA LYS A 133 17.82 36.81 9.59
C LYS A 133 16.63 36.65 10.54
N SER A 134 15.41 36.47 10.06
CA SER A 134 14.25 36.25 10.93
C SER A 134 14.28 34.88 11.60
N GLU A 135 14.64 33.80 10.90
CA GLU A 135 14.75 32.46 11.50
C GLU A 135 15.83 32.39 12.58
N VAL A 136 16.99 33.03 12.37
CA VAL A 136 18.07 33.09 13.37
C VAL A 136 17.70 33.96 14.58
N VAL A 137 16.82 34.95 14.41
CA VAL A 137 16.34 35.80 15.51
C VAL A 137 15.27 35.07 16.34
N ASP A 138 14.40 34.28 15.71
CA ASP A 138 13.43 33.44 16.42
C ASP A 138 14.12 32.29 17.20
N GLU A 139 15.13 31.62 16.62
CA GLU A 139 15.91 30.61 17.34
C GLU A 139 16.72 31.19 18.51
N ALA A 140 17.19 32.44 18.39
CA ALA A 140 17.89 33.15 19.46
C ALA A 140 16.95 33.62 20.58
N GLN A 141 15.70 33.98 20.30
CA GLN A 141 14.73 34.37 21.33
C GLN A 141 14.24 33.17 22.16
N VAL A 142 14.10 31.98 21.58
CA VAL A 142 13.66 30.76 22.29
C VAL A 142 14.67 30.29 23.36
N GLN A 143 15.96 30.61 23.23
CA GLN A 143 16.99 30.21 24.22
C GLN A 143 17.14 31.18 25.41
N THR A 144 16.52 32.37 25.40
CA THR A 144 16.75 33.39 26.45
C THR A 144 15.84 33.30 27.67
N THR A 145 14.82 32.42 27.69
CA THR A 145 13.94 32.24 28.85
C THR A 145 14.10 30.87 29.53
N SER A 146 15.32 30.46 29.88
CA SER A 146 15.49 29.48 30.98
C SER A 146 16.86 29.57 31.66
N LYS A 147 16.80 29.54 33.00
CA LYS A 147 17.87 29.34 34.00
C LYS A 147 18.80 30.51 34.33
N GLY A 148 18.46 31.15 35.44
CA GLY A 148 19.44 31.80 36.31
C GLY A 148 20.34 30.81 37.07
N LYS A 149 21.46 31.39 37.50
CA LYS A 149 22.24 31.13 38.72
C LYS A 149 23.36 30.06 38.69
N ARG A 150 24.58 30.62 38.80
CA ARG A 150 25.84 30.15 39.46
C ARG A 150 26.76 29.18 38.71
N GLY A 151 28.04 29.59 38.64
CA GLY A 151 29.20 28.69 38.57
C GLY A 151 30.34 29.20 37.69
N ALA A 152 31.36 29.81 38.28
CA ALA A 152 32.61 30.16 37.61
C ALA A 152 33.52 28.93 37.43
N SER A 153 34.18 28.78 36.27
CA SER A 153 35.58 28.34 36.19
C SER A 153 36.14 28.48 34.77
N VAL A 154 37.27 29.17 34.69
CA VAL A 154 38.19 29.32 33.57
C VAL A 154 38.85 27.98 33.21
N SER A 155 39.03 27.66 31.92
CA SER A 155 40.31 27.15 31.38
C SER A 155 40.35 27.08 29.85
N LYS A 156 41.50 27.50 29.32
CA LYS A 156 41.88 27.50 27.89
C LYS A 156 42.17 26.08 27.41
N GLY A 157 41.81 25.76 26.17
CA GLY A 157 42.27 24.57 25.44
C GLY A 157 42.37 24.85 23.95
N LYS A 158 43.60 24.93 23.45
CA LYS A 158 44.01 25.27 22.08
C LYS A 158 44.26 23.98 21.28
N LYS A 159 44.17 24.07 19.94
CA LYS A 159 44.60 23.11 18.89
C LYS A 159 43.51 22.09 18.47
N ASN A 160 43.29 21.78 17.19
CA ASN A 160 44.32 21.37 16.23
C ASN A 160 43.92 21.48 14.74
N LYS A 161 44.98 21.60 13.94
CA LYS A 161 45.13 21.69 12.49
C LYS A 161 45.08 20.30 11.84
N ARG A 162 44.38 20.12 10.72
CA ARG A 162 44.48 18.99 9.77
C ARG A 162 44.31 19.55 8.36
N GLN A 163 45.39 19.88 7.63
CA GLN A 163 46.17 19.04 6.71
C GLN A 163 45.29 18.27 5.70
N ARG A 164 45.39 18.70 4.44
CA ARG A 164 44.83 18.12 3.22
C ARG A 164 46.04 17.66 2.42
N GLU A 165 46.20 16.35 2.24
CA GLU A 165 47.12 15.78 1.25
C GLU A 165 46.40 15.64 -0.09
N GLN A 166 47.22 15.69 -1.14
CA GLN A 166 46.89 15.62 -2.56
C GLN A 166 46.70 14.18 -3.01
#